data_AF-A0A3D1BSG1-F1
#
_entry.id   AF-A0A3D1BSG1-F1
#
_cell.length_a   1.000
_cell.length_b   1.000
_cell.length_c   1.000
_cell.angle_alpha   90.00
_cell.angle_beta   90.00
_cell.angle_gamma   90.00
#
_symmetry.space_group_name_H-M   'P 1'
#
loop_
_entity.id
_entity.type
_entity.pdbx_description
1 polymer ?
#
loop_
_entity_poly.entity_id
_entity_poly.type
_entity_poly.pdbx_seq_one_letter_code
_entity_poly.pdbx_strand_id
1 'polypeptide(L)'
;MNICIFAASSSKIDKVYLDAASRLGEIIASEGHNIVYGGGDIGLMGALADAALKKGSKITGVIPSFMHENGWEHNGIDDIIITEDMGSRKKKMFEMSDAIIALPGGIGTIEELTEAIALKQLDLFRGALVILNTEEFYSPFIRFLEDIIDKGFMRNVHKRIWTVADNPAKAMEAIRKYRDWHDDPVSIARI
;
A
#
# COMPACT_ATOMS: atom_id res chain seq x y z
N MET A 1 -1.12 -14.41 -4.55
CA MET A 1 -1.44 -13.55 -3.40
C MET A 1 -2.05 -12.26 -3.90
N ASN A 2 -2.81 -11.58 -3.06
CA ASN A 2 -3.35 -10.26 -3.32
C ASN A 2 -2.48 -9.22 -2.61
N ILE A 3 -1.85 -8.33 -3.37
CA ILE A 3 -1.00 -7.26 -2.84
C ILE A 3 -1.80 -5.97 -2.91
N CYS A 4 -2.04 -5.36 -1.76
CA CYS A 4 -2.71 -4.06 -1.70
C CYS A 4 -1.73 -2.92 -1.90
N ILE A 5 -2.11 -1.98 -2.76
CA ILE A 5 -1.29 -0.84 -3.11
C ILE A 5 -2.00 0.45 -2.70
N PHE A 6 -1.34 1.20 -1.82
CA PHE A 6 -1.70 2.59 -1.51
C PHE A 6 -0.87 3.52 -2.39
N ALA A 7 -1.52 4.44 -3.10
CA ALA A 7 -0.81 5.30 -4.05
C ALA A 7 -1.57 6.62 -4.31
N ALA A 8 -0.85 7.62 -4.82
CA ALA A 8 -1.43 8.92 -5.14
C ALA A 8 -2.32 8.90 -6.40
N SER A 9 -3.45 9.60 -6.35
CA SER A 9 -4.30 9.96 -7.49
C SER A 9 -3.94 11.34 -8.06
N SER A 10 -2.65 11.63 -8.27
CA SER A 10 -2.19 12.93 -8.80
C SER A 10 -1.45 12.80 -10.12
N SER A 11 -1.91 13.49 -11.15
CA SER A 11 -1.27 13.54 -12.48
C SER A 11 -0.23 14.66 -12.62
N LYS A 12 0.05 15.42 -11.54
CA LYS A 12 0.97 16.57 -11.54
C LYS A 12 2.31 16.28 -10.85
N ILE A 13 2.66 15.01 -10.74
CA ILE A 13 3.86 14.54 -10.06
C ILE A 13 4.94 14.16 -11.06
N ASP A 14 6.20 14.16 -10.61
CA ASP A 14 7.33 13.84 -11.46
C ASP A 14 7.24 12.43 -12.04
N LYS A 15 7.73 12.29 -13.28
CA LYS A 15 7.67 11.05 -14.05
C LYS A 15 8.32 9.87 -13.33
N VAL A 16 9.36 10.11 -12.52
CA VAL A 16 10.05 9.07 -11.75
C VAL A 16 9.11 8.28 -10.84
N TYR A 17 8.08 8.92 -10.28
CA TYR A 17 7.09 8.25 -9.43
C TYR A 17 6.13 7.39 -10.26
N LEU A 18 5.69 7.90 -11.42
CA LEU A 18 4.86 7.16 -12.37
C LEU A 18 5.59 5.92 -12.88
N ASP A 19 6.88 6.07 -13.23
CA ASP A 19 7.73 4.98 -13.67
C ASP A 19 7.90 3.92 -12.58
N ALA A 20 8.08 4.32 -11.33
CA ALA A 20 8.14 3.39 -10.21
C ALA A 20 6.81 2.64 -10.01
N ALA A 21 5.67 3.31 -10.13
CA ALA A 21 4.35 2.69 -10.03
C ALA A 21 4.09 1.69 -11.16
N SER A 22 4.35 2.07 -12.42
CA SER A 22 4.23 1.16 -13.56
C SER A 22 5.17 -0.04 -13.42
N ARG A 23 6.42 0.20 -13.04
CA ARG A 23 7.40 -0.88 -12.84
C ARG A 23 6.96 -1.84 -11.74
N LEU A 24 6.38 -1.34 -10.65
CA LEU A 24 5.83 -2.18 -9.59
C LEU A 24 4.69 -3.06 -10.13
N GLY A 25 3.76 -2.48 -10.88
CA GLY A 25 2.64 -3.21 -11.49
C GLY A 25 3.11 -4.33 -12.42
N GLU A 26 4.11 -4.06 -13.26
CA GLU A 26 4.72 -5.08 -14.12
C GLU A 26 5.32 -6.25 -13.33
N ILE A 27 6.04 -5.96 -12.24
CA ILE A 27 6.69 -7.00 -11.43
C ILE A 27 5.64 -7.84 -10.73
N ILE A 28 4.64 -7.22 -10.09
CA ILE A 28 3.55 -7.93 -9.41
C ILE A 28 2.87 -8.91 -10.39
N ALA A 29 2.52 -8.42 -11.58
CA ALA A 29 1.89 -9.24 -12.61
C ALA A 29 2.81 -10.37 -13.10
N SER A 30 4.08 -10.07 -13.35
CA SER A 30 5.06 -11.05 -13.85
C SER A 30 5.36 -12.14 -12.81
N GLU A 31 5.19 -11.85 -11.52
CA GLU A 31 5.32 -12.82 -10.42
C GLU A 31 4.00 -13.58 -10.14
N GLY A 32 2.95 -13.37 -10.95
CA GLY A 32 1.68 -14.08 -10.82
C GLY A 32 0.88 -13.67 -9.58
N HIS A 33 0.99 -12.41 -9.17
CA HIS A 33 0.24 -11.84 -8.05
C HIS A 33 -0.86 -10.91 -8.56
N ASN A 34 -1.88 -10.70 -7.73
CA ASN A 34 -3.01 -9.82 -8.03
C ASN A 34 -2.87 -8.50 -7.27
N ILE A 35 -3.55 -7.46 -7.73
CA ILE A 35 -3.56 -6.14 -7.11
C ILE A 35 -4.92 -5.85 -6.47
N VAL A 36 -4.89 -5.35 -5.25
CA VAL A 36 -6.03 -4.67 -4.60
C VAL A 36 -5.63 -3.21 -4.43
N TYR A 37 -6.50 -2.27 -4.78
CA TYR A 37 -6.19 -0.85 -4.63
C TYR A 37 -7.45 0.01 -4.54
N GLY A 38 -7.25 1.32 -4.48
CA GLY A 38 -8.32 2.29 -4.29
C GLY A 38 -9.26 2.57 -5.46
N GLY A 39 -9.09 1.90 -6.61
CA GLY A 39 -10.06 1.95 -7.72
C GLY A 39 -9.88 3.05 -8.78
N GLY A 40 -9.04 4.06 -8.56
CA GLY A 40 -8.90 5.20 -9.47
C GLY A 40 -7.89 5.03 -10.63
N ASP A 41 -8.08 5.78 -11.71
CA ASP A 41 -7.34 5.66 -12.99
C ASP A 41 -6.28 6.75 -13.25
N ILE A 42 -6.11 7.69 -12.32
CA ILE A 42 -5.16 8.79 -12.47
C ILE A 42 -3.92 8.64 -11.58
N GLY A 43 -2.87 9.37 -11.94
CA GLY A 43 -1.62 9.41 -11.17
C GLY A 43 -0.94 8.04 -11.07
N LEU A 44 -0.42 7.73 -9.88
CA LEU A 44 0.27 6.46 -9.63
C LEU A 44 -0.68 5.27 -9.66
N MET A 45 -1.94 5.48 -9.28
CA MET A 45 -2.97 4.43 -9.28
C MET A 45 -3.22 3.91 -10.70
N GLY A 46 -3.44 4.82 -11.66
CA GLY A 46 -3.59 4.45 -13.07
C GLY A 46 -2.32 3.83 -13.66
N ALA A 47 -1.16 4.46 -13.43
CA ALA A 47 0.12 3.99 -13.97
C ALA A 47 0.48 2.57 -13.51
N LEU A 48 0.17 2.23 -12.25
CA LEU A 48 0.29 0.89 -11.68
C LEU A 48 -0.69 -0.08 -12.34
N ALA A 49 -1.98 0.27 -12.37
CA ALA A 49 -3.05 -0.60 -12.84
C ALA A 49 -2.87 -0.94 -14.33
N ASP A 50 -2.65 0.05 -15.18
CA ASP A 50 -2.42 -0.12 -16.61
C ASP A 50 -1.23 -1.03 -16.90
N ALA A 51 -0.14 -0.87 -16.16
CA ALA A 51 1.07 -1.66 -16.37
C ALA A 51 0.87 -3.13 -15.95
N ALA A 52 0.14 -3.36 -14.86
CA ALA A 52 -0.18 -4.70 -14.38
C ALA A 52 -1.19 -5.42 -15.30
N LEU A 53 -2.22 -4.71 -15.79
CA LEU A 53 -3.21 -5.23 -16.74
C LEU A 53 -2.55 -5.70 -18.05
N LYS A 54 -1.61 -4.90 -18.59
CA LYS A 54 -0.84 -5.27 -19.79
C LYS A 54 -0.04 -6.57 -19.65
N LYS A 55 0.17 -7.02 -18.42
CA LYS A 55 0.89 -8.25 -18.07
C LYS A 55 -0.04 -9.35 -17.54
N GLY A 56 -1.35 -9.13 -17.54
CA GLY A 56 -2.36 -10.13 -17.19
C GLY A 56 -2.57 -10.32 -15.69
N SER A 57 -2.16 -9.38 -14.84
CA SER A 57 -2.56 -9.39 -13.43
C SER A 57 -4.05 -9.15 -13.31
N LYS A 58 -4.72 -9.87 -12.41
CA LYS A 58 -6.05 -9.51 -11.94
C LYS A 58 -5.96 -8.29 -11.03
N ILE A 59 -6.86 -7.33 -11.20
CA ILE A 59 -6.94 -6.11 -10.39
C ILE A 59 -8.35 -5.94 -9.81
N THR A 60 -8.42 -5.71 -8.51
CA THR A 60 -9.66 -5.33 -7.82
C THR A 60 -9.55 -3.93 -7.24
N GLY A 61 -10.41 -3.03 -7.69
CA GLY A 61 -10.59 -1.71 -7.09
C GLY A 61 -11.61 -1.73 -5.97
N VAL A 62 -11.36 -0.99 -4.90
CA VAL A 62 -12.33 -0.74 -3.83
C VAL A 62 -12.56 0.76 -3.72
N ILE A 63 -13.78 1.18 -4.01
CA ILE A 63 -14.14 2.60 -4.15
C ILE A 63 -15.44 2.87 -3.39
N PRO A 64 -15.57 3.98 -2.63
CA PRO A 64 -16.82 4.31 -1.98
C PRO A 64 -17.84 4.83 -3.01
N SER A 65 -19.13 4.67 -2.71
CA SER A 65 -20.25 5.03 -3.59
C SER A 65 -20.15 6.44 -4.14
N PHE A 66 -19.82 7.43 -3.29
CA PHE A 66 -19.72 8.81 -3.73
C PHE A 66 -18.63 9.02 -4.80
N MET A 67 -17.52 8.28 -4.75
CA MET A 67 -16.46 8.39 -5.77
C MET A 67 -16.86 7.67 -7.06
N HIS A 68 -17.55 6.53 -6.94
CA HIS A 68 -18.14 5.80 -8.08
C HIS A 68 -19.17 6.69 -8.82
N GLU A 69 -20.08 7.32 -8.09
CA GLU A 69 -21.10 8.23 -8.64
C GLU A 69 -20.51 9.44 -9.37
N ASN A 70 -19.30 9.85 -8.98
CA ASN A 70 -18.56 10.92 -9.65
C ASN A 70 -17.65 10.42 -10.79
N GLY A 71 -17.68 9.12 -11.12
CA GLY A 71 -16.94 8.52 -12.22
C GLY A 71 -15.42 8.47 -12.01
N TRP A 72 -14.95 8.37 -10.77
CA TRP A 72 -13.51 8.36 -10.46
C TRP A 72 -12.84 6.99 -10.62
N GLU A 73 -13.58 5.99 -11.08
CA GLU A 73 -13.12 4.61 -11.17
C GLU A 73 -12.43 4.27 -12.50
N HIS A 74 -11.53 3.30 -12.42
CA HIS A 74 -10.83 2.77 -13.56
C HIS A 74 -11.68 1.74 -14.31
N ASN A 75 -12.29 2.15 -15.42
CA ASN A 75 -13.18 1.31 -16.23
C ASN A 75 -12.52 0.07 -16.87
N GLY A 76 -11.18 0.02 -16.93
CA GLY A 76 -10.42 -1.08 -17.51
C GLY A 76 -9.98 -2.22 -16.56
N ILE A 77 -10.31 -2.19 -15.26
CA ILE A 77 -9.90 -3.25 -14.32
C ILE A 77 -10.91 -4.40 -14.24
N ASP A 78 -10.49 -5.55 -13.70
CA ASP A 78 -11.32 -6.77 -13.68
C ASP A 78 -12.54 -6.68 -12.77
N ASP A 79 -12.37 -6.14 -11.57
CA ASP A 79 -13.43 -6.05 -10.55
C ASP A 79 -13.41 -4.68 -9.86
N ILE A 80 -14.60 -4.11 -9.63
CA ILE A 80 -14.81 -2.95 -8.77
C ILE A 80 -15.75 -3.35 -7.63
N ILE A 81 -15.33 -3.11 -6.39
CA ILE A 81 -16.14 -3.26 -5.19
C ILE A 81 -16.54 -1.86 -4.71
N ILE A 82 -17.85 -1.61 -4.68
CA ILE A 82 -18.41 -0.36 -4.17
C ILE A 82 -18.70 -0.50 -2.68
N THR A 83 -18.23 0.44 -1.86
CA THR A 83 -18.48 0.49 -0.41
C THR A 83 -19.29 1.71 -0.02
N GLU A 84 -19.87 1.71 1.19
CA GLU A 84 -20.70 2.81 1.68
C GLU A 84 -19.86 4.06 1.99
N ASP A 85 -18.68 3.88 2.58
CA ASP A 85 -17.84 4.97 3.07
C ASP A 85 -16.34 4.65 2.96
N MET A 86 -15.51 5.60 3.41
CA MET A 86 -14.04 5.45 3.41
C MET A 86 -13.53 4.41 4.41
N GLY A 87 -14.22 4.21 5.54
CA GLY A 87 -13.81 3.25 6.56
C GLY A 87 -14.00 1.80 6.08
N SER A 88 -15.20 1.51 5.58
CA SER A 88 -15.54 0.24 4.93
C SER A 88 -14.69 -0.05 3.70
N ARG A 89 -14.34 0.96 2.90
CA ARG A 89 -13.38 0.86 1.79
C ARG A 89 -12.04 0.28 2.25
N LYS A 90 -11.41 0.93 3.24
CA LYS A 90 -10.09 0.51 3.73
C LYS A 90 -10.16 -0.85 4.42
N LYS A 91 -11.17 -1.07 5.26
CA LYS A 91 -11.43 -2.38 5.88
C LYS A 91 -11.47 -3.49 4.84
N LYS A 92 -12.22 -3.29 3.75
CA LYS A 92 -12.32 -4.26 2.66
C LYS A 92 -10.99 -4.50 1.96
N MET A 93 -10.22 -3.44 1.69
CA MET A 93 -8.87 -3.57 1.14
C MET A 93 -7.98 -4.40 2.06
N PHE A 94 -7.95 -4.13 3.38
CA PHE A 94 -7.17 -4.90 4.34
C PHE A 94 -7.57 -6.38 4.41
N GLU A 95 -8.87 -6.68 4.48
CA GLU A 95 -9.39 -8.06 4.53
C GLU A 95 -9.00 -8.90 3.31
N MET A 96 -8.80 -8.26 2.15
CA MET A 96 -8.45 -8.93 0.90
C MET A 96 -6.95 -9.09 0.69
N SER A 97 -6.12 -8.52 1.57
CA SER A 97 -4.68 -8.34 1.35
C SER A 97 -3.84 -9.38 2.08
N ASP A 98 -2.93 -10.01 1.34
CA ASP A 98 -1.85 -10.83 1.90
C ASP A 98 -0.61 -9.98 2.24
N ALA A 99 -0.47 -8.84 1.58
CA ALA A 99 0.65 -7.90 1.71
C ALA A 99 0.23 -6.49 1.29
N ILE A 100 0.98 -5.48 1.74
CA ILE A 100 0.75 -4.06 1.45
C ILE A 100 2.03 -3.39 0.96
N ILE A 101 1.92 -2.56 -0.06
CA ILE A 101 2.97 -1.63 -0.50
C ILE A 101 2.40 -0.22 -0.59
N ALA A 102 3.02 0.74 0.11
CA ALA A 102 2.72 2.16 -0.03
C ALA A 102 3.69 2.79 -1.04
N LEU A 103 3.18 3.18 -2.20
CA LEU A 103 3.84 4.07 -3.15
C LEU A 103 3.77 5.52 -2.64
N PRO A 104 4.64 6.44 -3.12
CA PRO A 104 4.55 7.86 -2.78
C PRO A 104 3.14 8.44 -2.96
N GLY A 105 2.70 9.22 -1.99
CA GLY A 105 1.40 9.86 -2.09
C GLY A 105 1.08 10.87 -1.00
N GLY A 106 -0.08 11.50 -1.18
CA GLY A 106 -0.56 12.56 -0.30
C GLY A 106 -1.18 12.02 0.99
N ILE A 107 -2.01 12.85 1.62
CA ILE A 107 -2.59 12.52 2.94
C ILE A 107 -3.42 11.23 2.93
N GLY A 108 -4.16 10.94 1.86
CA GLY A 108 -4.94 9.70 1.75
C GLY A 108 -4.04 8.45 1.84
N THR A 109 -2.93 8.44 1.10
CA THR A 109 -1.95 7.35 1.12
C THR A 109 -1.27 7.23 2.49
N ILE A 110 -0.94 8.37 3.13
CA ILE A 110 -0.34 8.37 4.47
C ILE A 110 -1.34 7.85 5.51
N GLU A 111 -2.61 8.22 5.41
CA GLU A 111 -3.70 7.78 6.28
C GLU A 111 -3.86 6.25 6.22
N GLU A 112 -3.97 5.70 5.01
CA GLU A 112 -4.00 4.24 4.75
C GLU A 112 -2.75 3.53 5.30
N LEU A 113 -1.56 4.10 5.09
CA LEU A 113 -0.30 3.55 5.60
C LEU A 113 -0.25 3.53 7.13
N THR A 114 -0.63 4.63 7.79
CA THR A 114 -0.61 4.70 9.25
C THR A 114 -1.63 3.76 9.89
N GLU A 115 -2.78 3.55 9.26
CA GLU A 115 -3.74 2.55 9.71
C GLU A 115 -3.19 1.13 9.54
N ALA A 116 -2.51 0.83 8.43
CA ALA A 116 -1.85 -0.47 8.24
C ALA A 116 -0.79 -0.75 9.31
N ILE A 117 0.00 0.26 9.71
CA ILE A 117 0.96 0.18 10.81
C ILE A 117 0.24 -0.15 12.12
N ALA A 118 -0.84 0.56 12.43
CA ALA A 118 -1.62 0.36 13.66
C ALA A 118 -2.28 -1.04 13.70
N LEU A 119 -2.90 -1.48 12.60
CA LEU A 119 -3.50 -2.81 12.50
C LEU A 119 -2.45 -3.90 12.68
N LYS A 120 -1.26 -3.74 12.09
CA LYS A 120 -0.16 -4.68 12.23
C LYS A 120 0.43 -4.73 13.64
N GLN A 121 0.52 -3.58 14.31
CA GLN A 121 0.89 -3.50 15.73
C GLN A 121 -0.09 -4.27 16.62
N LEU A 122 -1.38 -4.23 16.29
CA LEU A 122 -2.48 -4.84 17.04
C LEU A 122 -2.80 -6.30 16.62
N ASP A 123 -1.96 -6.91 15.79
CA ASP A 123 -2.17 -8.27 15.23
C ASP A 123 -3.41 -8.43 14.32
N LEU A 124 -3.98 -7.32 13.84
CA LEU A 124 -5.14 -7.30 12.95
C LEU A 124 -4.75 -7.40 11.47
N PHE A 125 -3.45 -7.28 11.16
CA PHE A 125 -2.87 -7.54 9.84
C PHE A 125 -1.49 -8.17 9.98
N ARG A 126 -1.30 -9.39 9.46
CA ARG A 126 -0.03 -10.12 9.57
C ARG A 126 0.86 -10.06 8.34
N GLY A 127 0.32 -9.63 7.19
CA GLY A 127 1.04 -9.55 5.92
C GLY A 127 2.22 -8.58 5.94
N ALA A 128 3.12 -8.70 4.96
CA ALA A 128 4.23 -7.77 4.80
C ALA A 128 3.71 -6.33 4.57
N LEU A 129 4.38 -5.34 5.16
CA LEU A 129 4.10 -3.92 4.93
C LEU A 129 5.38 -3.23 4.43
N VAL A 130 5.34 -2.75 3.20
CA VAL A 130 6.49 -2.12 2.54
C VAL A 130 6.21 -0.66 2.22
N ILE A 131 7.14 0.21 2.60
CA ILE A 131 7.15 1.63 2.22
C ILE A 131 8.12 1.79 1.06
N LEU A 132 7.60 2.15 -0.13
CA LEU A 132 8.42 2.36 -1.32
C LEU A 132 8.90 3.82 -1.37
N ASN A 133 10.13 4.02 -0.90
CA ASN A 133 10.80 5.31 -0.72
C ASN A 133 11.53 5.77 -2.00
N THR A 134 10.83 5.78 -3.13
CA THR A 134 11.35 6.30 -4.40
C THR A 134 11.79 7.75 -4.23
N GLU A 135 12.99 8.10 -4.70
CA GLU A 135 13.59 9.45 -4.58
C GLU A 135 13.54 10.01 -3.14
N GLU A 136 13.69 9.15 -2.14
CA GLU A 136 13.68 9.55 -0.73
C GLU A 136 12.39 10.25 -0.25
N PHE A 137 11.28 10.09 -0.99
CA PHE A 137 9.99 10.75 -0.70
C PHE A 137 9.50 10.56 0.74
N TYR A 138 9.59 9.34 1.26
CA TYR A 138 9.19 8.97 2.62
C TYR A 138 10.28 9.19 3.66
N SER A 139 11.51 9.60 3.29
CA SER A 139 12.60 9.80 4.26
C SER A 139 12.21 10.73 5.43
N PRO A 140 11.50 11.87 5.23
CA PRO A 140 11.01 12.69 6.34
C PRO A 140 9.99 11.97 7.23
N PHE A 141 9.09 11.19 6.64
CA PHE A 141 8.07 10.43 7.37
C PHE A 141 8.69 9.29 8.19
N ILE A 142 9.66 8.57 7.63
CA ILE A 142 10.41 7.52 8.33
C ILE A 142 11.14 8.10 9.54
N ARG A 143 11.81 9.25 9.39
CA ARG A 143 12.44 9.96 10.52
C ARG A 143 11.43 10.35 11.58
N PHE A 144 10.23 10.78 11.19
CA PHE A 144 9.16 11.08 12.15
C PHE A 144 8.70 9.83 12.92
N LEU A 145 8.59 8.67 12.28
CA LEU A 145 8.30 7.41 12.97
C LEU A 145 9.43 7.00 13.92
N GLU A 146 10.69 7.21 13.53
CA GLU A 146 11.85 6.99 14.40
C GLU A 146 11.80 7.90 15.64
N ASP A 147 11.49 9.18 15.46
CA ASP A 147 11.29 10.14 16.55
C ASP A 147 10.18 9.72 17.53
N ILE A 148 9.06 9.20 17.02
CA ILE A 148 7.95 8.67 17.84
C ILE A 148 8.46 7.54 18.73
N ILE A 149 9.26 6.63 18.17
CA ILE A 149 9.83 5.49 18.89
C ILE A 149 10.84 5.95 19.93
N ASP A 150 11.74 6.85 19.54
CA ASP A 150 12.80 7.35 20.41
C ASP A 150 12.23 8.18 21.58
N LYS A 151 11.07 8.82 21.39
CA LYS A 151 10.31 9.52 22.45
C LYS A 151 9.41 8.60 23.28
N GLY A 152 9.39 7.30 22.99
CA GLY A 152 8.64 6.30 23.76
C GLY A 152 7.13 6.23 23.45
N PHE A 153 6.68 6.84 22.35
CA PHE A 153 5.30 6.69 21.87
C PHE A 153 5.08 5.42 21.03
N MET A 154 6.16 4.69 20.73
CA MET A 154 6.19 3.33 20.18
C MET A 154 7.41 2.59 20.73
N ARG A 155 7.40 1.25 20.73
CA ARG A 155 8.54 0.45 21.21
C ARG A 155 9.55 0.25 20.07
N ASN A 156 10.84 0.11 20.41
CA ASN A 156 11.89 -0.17 19.43
C ASN A 156 11.62 -1.41 18.55
N VAL A 157 10.96 -2.44 19.10
CA VAL A 157 10.56 -3.64 18.35
C VAL A 157 9.58 -3.32 17.22
N HIS A 158 8.79 -2.25 17.32
CA HIS A 158 7.84 -1.82 16.29
C HIS A 158 8.52 -1.27 15.04
N LYS A 159 9.83 -0.93 15.06
CA LYS A 159 10.61 -0.61 13.85
C LYS A 159 10.56 -1.72 12.79
N ARG A 160 10.24 -2.96 13.20
CA ARG A 160 10.13 -4.14 12.30
C ARG A 160 8.74 -4.33 11.69
N ILE A 161 7.76 -3.47 12.01
CA ILE A 161 6.40 -3.55 11.45
C ILE A 161 6.42 -3.31 9.94
N TRP A 162 7.26 -2.38 9.47
CA TRP A 162 7.42 -2.07 8.05
C TRP A 162 8.84 -2.36 7.56
N THR A 163 8.97 -2.51 6.24
CA THR A 163 10.26 -2.53 5.53
C THR A 163 10.31 -1.35 4.56
N VAL A 164 11.45 -0.69 4.47
CA VAL A 164 11.67 0.40 3.50
C VAL A 164 12.40 -0.16 2.29
N ALA A 165 11.88 0.11 1.09
CA ALA A 165 12.53 -0.23 -0.17
C ALA A 165 12.70 1.05 -1.02
N ASP A 166 13.84 1.21 -1.68
CA ASP A 166 14.12 2.38 -2.52
C ASP A 166 13.64 2.22 -3.98
N ASN A 167 13.23 1.02 -4.39
CA ASN A 167 12.73 0.75 -5.72
C ASN A 167 11.77 -0.46 -5.74
N PRO A 168 10.95 -0.60 -6.81
CA PRO A 168 9.94 -1.66 -6.91
C PRO A 168 10.48 -3.09 -6.80
N ALA A 169 11.68 -3.38 -7.33
CA ALA A 169 12.25 -4.73 -7.28
C ALA A 169 12.62 -5.12 -5.84
N LYS A 170 13.20 -4.19 -5.07
CA LYS A 170 13.47 -4.39 -3.64
C LYS A 170 12.19 -4.47 -2.81
N ALA A 171 11.14 -3.73 -3.20
CA ALA A 171 9.85 -3.82 -2.54
C ALA A 171 9.28 -5.24 -2.65
N MET A 172 9.29 -5.80 -3.86
CA MET A 172 8.84 -7.18 -4.10
C MET A 172 9.77 -8.23 -3.48
N GLU A 173 11.07 -7.97 -3.42
CA GLU A 173 12.00 -8.81 -2.67
C GLU A 173 11.66 -8.87 -1.18
N ALA A 174 11.30 -7.73 -0.57
CA ALA A 174 10.86 -7.66 0.81
C ALA A 174 9.58 -8.49 1.04
N ILE A 175 8.61 -8.43 0.12
CA ILE A 175 7.41 -9.28 0.16
C ILE A 175 7.78 -10.77 0.16
N ARG A 176 8.65 -11.22 -0.76
CA ARG A 176 9.05 -12.64 -0.87
C ARG A 176 9.80 -13.16 0.35
N LYS A 177 10.66 -12.32 0.92
CA LYS A 177 11.49 -12.66 2.09
C LYS A 177 10.75 -12.54 3.41
N TYR A 178 9.58 -11.91 3.42
CA TYR A 178 8.81 -11.72 4.64
C TYR A 178 8.50 -13.06 5.29
N ARG A 179 8.85 -13.14 6.57
CA ARG A 179 8.43 -14.14 7.55
C ARG A 179 7.89 -13.30 8.70
N ASP A 180 6.79 -13.74 9.32
CA ASP A 180 6.05 -12.97 10.33
C ASP A 180 6.94 -12.10 11.23
N TRP A 181 6.52 -10.87 11.51
CA TRP A 181 7.38 -9.89 12.17
C TRP A 181 7.56 -10.12 13.70
N HIS A 182 6.61 -10.81 14.34
CA HIS A 182 6.61 -11.16 15.77
C HIS A 182 5.59 -12.27 16.07
N ASP A 183 5.89 -13.17 17.01
CA ASP A 183 5.04 -14.33 17.35
C ASP A 183 3.73 -13.93 18.07
N ASP A 184 3.81 -12.99 19.02
CA ASP A 184 2.67 -12.41 19.73
C ASP A 184 2.73 -10.87 19.71
N PRO A 185 2.25 -10.22 18.64
CA PRO A 185 2.24 -8.75 18.54
C PRO A 185 1.44 -8.06 19.66
N VAL A 186 0.35 -8.69 20.13
CA VAL A 186 -0.55 -8.10 21.13
C VAL A 186 0.19 -7.89 22.46
N SER A 187 1.07 -8.82 22.86
CA SER A 187 1.90 -8.68 24.06
C SER A 187 2.79 -7.44 24.09
N ILE A 188 3.15 -6.92 22.91
CA ILE A 188 4.02 -5.76 22.73
C ILE A 188 3.28 -4.53 22.19
N ALA A 189 1.97 -4.62 21.96
CA ALA A 189 1.17 -3.55 21.38
C ALA A 189 0.92 -2.41 22.37
N ARG A 190 0.61 -2.76 23.63
CA ARG A 190 0.47 -1.80 24.73
C ARG A 190 1.84 -1.27 25.11
N ILE A 191 1.99 0.05 25.19
CA ILE A 191 3.23 0.71 25.59
C ILE A 191 3.26 0.85 27.10
#